data_AF-A0A2D9FXD5-F1
#
_entry.id   AF-A0A2D9FXD5-F1
#
_cell.length_a   1.000
_cell.length_b   1.000
_cell.length_c   1.000
_cell.angle_alpha   90.00
_cell.angle_beta   90.00
_cell.angle_gamma   90.00
#
_symmetry.space_group_name_H-M   'P 1'
#
loop_
_entity.id
_entity.type
_entity.pdbx_description
1 polymer ?
#
loop_
_entity_poly.entity_id
_entity_poly.type
_entity_poly.pdbx_seq_one_letter_code
_entity_poly.pdbx_strand_id
1 'polypeptide(L)'
;MNFSFQIIPFFKGKRATFYTILIEGEELSEGDKFLDNDRVNQNRHFADLKQVLFNLKDKYGARLQFFKDEGLPGDMVNALYVRRGNLRWYCLRWSNQMVIFGNGGEKNVRATQDDPFLKNAEYGLRWVNQCFEKAVEREEIWVTLDGEIQGNLVFNKEDYIDRR
;
A
#
# COMPACT_ATOMS: atom_id res chain seq x y z
N MET A 1 -14.74 5.02 -0.45
CA MET A 1 -14.68 5.02 -1.92
C MET A 1 -14.51 3.58 -2.31
N ASN A 2 -15.33 3.06 -3.22
CA ASN A 2 -15.34 1.65 -3.56
C ASN A 2 -15.09 1.54 -5.06
N PHE A 3 -14.16 0.67 -5.46
CA PHE A 3 -13.72 0.50 -6.84
C PHE A 3 -13.24 -0.93 -7.05
N SER A 4 -13.31 -1.39 -8.29
CA SER A 4 -12.72 -2.66 -8.68
C SER A 4 -11.22 -2.47 -8.90
N PHE A 5 -10.43 -3.47 -8.54
CA PHE A 5 -8.98 -3.40 -8.65
C PHE A 5 -8.36 -4.78 -8.77
N GLN A 6 -7.09 -4.80 -9.18
CA GLN A 6 -6.24 -5.97 -9.14
C GLN A 6 -5.05 -5.71 -8.22
N ILE A 7 -4.68 -6.70 -7.41
CA ILE A 7 -3.38 -6.71 -6.74
C ILE A 7 -2.37 -7.37 -7.67
N ILE A 8 -1.32 -6.62 -8.03
CA ILE A 8 -0.29 -7.09 -8.97
C ILE A 8 1.08 -7.13 -8.30
N PRO A 9 1.98 -8.04 -8.69
CA PRO A 9 3.36 -8.04 -8.22
C PRO A 9 4.05 -6.71 -8.55
N PHE A 10 4.86 -6.21 -7.62
CA PHE A 10 5.55 -4.93 -7.79
C PHE A 10 7.06 -5.08 -7.66
N PHE A 11 7.53 -5.51 -6.49
CA PHE A 11 8.95 -5.82 -6.27
C PHE A 11 9.08 -7.15 -5.51
N LYS A 12 10.07 -7.97 -5.87
CA LYS A 12 10.38 -9.19 -5.13
C LYS A 12 11.76 -9.12 -4.48
N GLY A 13 11.82 -9.39 -3.19
CA GLY A 13 13.03 -9.32 -2.38
C GLY A 13 13.37 -10.62 -1.67
N LYS A 14 14.55 -10.67 -1.05
CA LYS A 14 14.96 -11.81 -0.22
C LYS A 14 14.25 -11.88 1.14
N ARG A 15 13.67 -10.76 1.58
CA ARG A 15 13.05 -10.61 2.91
C ARG A 15 11.59 -10.21 2.87
N ALA A 16 11.15 -9.58 1.79
CA ALA A 16 9.76 -9.21 1.59
C ALA A 16 9.40 -9.18 0.10
N THR A 17 8.15 -9.53 -0.19
CA THR A 17 7.49 -9.40 -1.48
C THR A 17 6.54 -8.21 -1.41
N PHE A 18 6.57 -7.38 -2.44
CA PHE A 18 5.78 -6.17 -2.55
C PHE A 18 4.82 -6.29 -3.72
N TYR A 19 3.59 -5.89 -3.46
CA TYR A 19 2.54 -5.77 -4.46
C TYR A 19 2.11 -4.32 -4.58
N THR A 20 1.30 -4.04 -5.58
CA THR A 20 0.60 -2.77 -5.71
C THR A 20 -0.79 -2.96 -6.30
N ILE A 21 -1.57 -1.90 -6.34
CA ILE A 21 -2.98 -1.89 -6.73
C ILE A 21 -3.09 -1.29 -8.13
N LEU A 22 -3.66 -2.02 -9.08
CA LEU A 22 -4.10 -1.50 -10.37
C LEU A 22 -5.62 -1.32 -10.33
N ILE A 23 -6.08 -0.08 -10.35
CA ILE A 23 -7.52 0.22 -10.36
C ILE A 23 -8.07 -0.04 -11.75
N GLU A 24 -9.27 -0.62 -11.84
CA GLU A 24 -9.94 -0.88 -13.11
C GLU A 24 -10.09 0.40 -13.94
N GLY A 25 -9.61 0.36 -15.19
CA GLY A 25 -9.65 1.49 -16.12
C GLY A 25 -8.43 2.43 -16.05
N GLU A 26 -7.54 2.24 -15.08
CA GLU A 26 -6.28 3.00 -15.00
C GLU A 26 -5.15 2.26 -15.73
N GLU A 27 -4.24 3.02 -16.36
CA GLU A 27 -3.08 2.45 -17.05
C GLU A 27 -1.91 2.14 -16.09
N LEU A 28 -1.73 3.00 -15.09
CA LEU A 28 -0.67 2.87 -14.09
C LEU A 28 -1.21 2.33 -12.78
N SER A 29 -0.41 1.51 -12.11
CA SER A 29 -0.70 1.11 -10.75
C SER A 29 -0.55 2.28 -9.78
N GLU A 30 -1.18 2.19 -8.61
CA GLU A 30 -1.09 3.21 -7.57
C GLU A 30 0.35 3.39 -7.05
N GLY A 31 1.14 2.32 -7.02
CA GLY A 31 2.57 2.36 -6.69
C GLY A 31 3.40 3.05 -7.76
N ASP A 32 3.14 2.79 -9.04
CA ASP A 32 3.80 3.48 -10.16
C ASP A 32 3.45 4.96 -10.16
N LYS A 33 2.19 5.33 -9.94
CA LYS A 33 1.76 6.73 -9.81
C LYS A 33 2.51 7.47 -8.70
N PHE A 34 2.85 6.81 -7.60
CA PHE A 34 3.67 7.41 -6.55
C PHE A 34 5.11 7.64 -7.03
N LEU A 35 5.71 6.64 -7.69
CA LEU A 35 7.09 6.70 -8.19
C LEU A 35 7.26 7.71 -9.33
N ASP A 36 6.24 7.88 -10.17
CA ASP A 36 6.25 8.79 -11.32
C ASP A 36 5.79 10.21 -10.96
N ASN A 37 5.37 10.45 -9.71
CA ASN A 37 4.92 11.76 -9.28
C ASN A 37 6.09 12.76 -9.23
N ASP A 38 6.02 13.83 -10.03
CA ASP A 38 7.06 14.86 -10.10
C ASP A 38 7.40 15.48 -8.74
N ARG A 39 6.41 15.73 -7.88
CA ARG A 39 6.64 16.31 -6.55
C ARG A 39 7.38 15.32 -5.66
N VAL A 40 7.05 14.04 -5.75
CA VAL A 40 7.77 12.97 -5.04
C VAL A 40 9.21 12.89 -5.54
N ASN A 41 9.40 12.89 -6.87
CA ASN A 41 10.72 12.79 -7.50
C ASN A 41 11.63 13.97 -7.17
N GLN A 42 11.07 15.18 -7.03
CA GLN A 42 11.81 16.40 -6.66
C GLN A 42 12.03 16.54 -5.15
N ASN A 43 11.36 15.74 -4.33
CA ASN A 43 11.49 15.81 -2.88
C ASN A 43 12.86 15.30 -2.42
N ARG A 44 13.55 16.12 -1.62
CA ARG A 44 14.90 15.81 -1.09
C ARG A 44 15.01 14.49 -0.33
N HIS A 45 13.90 13.94 0.18
CA HIS A 45 13.85 12.71 0.95
C HIS A 45 13.56 11.46 0.12
N PHE A 46 13.34 11.59 -1.19
CA PHE A 46 12.97 10.45 -2.03
C PHE A 46 14.08 9.41 -2.17
N ALA A 47 15.34 9.86 -2.25
CA ALA A 47 16.49 8.94 -2.27
C ALA A 47 16.58 8.10 -0.99
N ASP A 48 16.36 8.72 0.18
CA ASP A 48 16.33 8.02 1.47
C ASP A 48 15.16 7.03 1.52
N LEU A 49 13.99 7.41 1.00
CA LEU A 49 12.81 6.54 0.96
C LEU A 49 13.07 5.29 0.12
N LYS A 50 13.70 5.45 -1.06
CA LYS A 50 14.14 4.31 -1.90
C LYS A 50 15.15 3.43 -1.16
N GLN A 51 16.10 4.03 -0.43
CA GLN A 51 17.05 3.27 0.37
C GLN A 51 16.38 2.45 1.48
N VAL A 52 15.33 3.01 2.12
CA VAL A 52 14.50 2.26 3.05
C VAL A 52 13.80 1.11 2.34
N LEU A 53 13.13 1.33 1.20
CA LEU A 53 12.49 0.28 0.41
C LEU A 53 13.47 -0.89 0.09
N PHE A 54 14.69 -0.58 -0.37
CA PHE A 54 15.72 -1.60 -0.61
C PHE A 54 16.10 -2.38 0.65
N ASN A 55 16.21 -1.70 1.79
CA ASN A 55 16.50 -2.34 3.07
C ASN A 55 15.37 -3.28 3.52
N LEU A 56 14.11 -2.90 3.31
CA LEU A 56 12.95 -3.78 3.57
C LEU A 56 13.02 -5.01 2.67
N LYS A 57 13.26 -4.79 1.37
CA LYS A 57 13.28 -5.83 0.34
C LYS A 57 14.32 -6.91 0.61
N ASP A 58 15.55 -6.55 0.92
CA ASP A 58 16.66 -7.51 0.92
C ASP A 58 17.35 -7.71 2.27
N LYS A 59 17.14 -6.83 3.26
CA LYS A 59 17.90 -6.88 4.53
C LYS A 59 17.05 -7.20 5.76
N TYR A 60 15.98 -6.44 5.99
CA TYR A 60 15.27 -6.47 7.28
C TYR A 60 13.84 -7.02 7.20
N GLY A 61 13.24 -7.05 6.02
CA GLY A 61 11.79 -7.25 5.88
C GLY A 61 11.00 -5.99 6.27
N ALA A 62 9.68 -6.05 6.09
CA ALA A 62 8.72 -4.99 6.40
C ALA A 62 8.44 -4.88 7.92
N ARG A 63 9.49 -4.61 8.71
CA ARG A 63 9.37 -4.38 10.15
C ARG A 63 8.64 -3.08 10.44
N LEU A 64 7.76 -3.10 11.44
CA LEU A 64 6.87 -1.99 11.79
C LEU A 64 7.60 -0.64 11.98
N GLN A 65 8.82 -0.64 12.51
CA GLN A 65 9.62 0.58 12.74
C GLN A 65 9.89 1.45 11.49
N PHE A 66 9.77 0.87 10.29
CA PHE A 66 9.97 1.61 9.03
C PHE A 66 8.68 2.27 8.52
N PHE A 67 7.55 1.95 9.15
CA PHE A 67 6.24 2.43 8.77
C PHE A 67 5.73 3.41 9.82
N LYS A 68 4.82 4.26 9.40
CA LYS A 68 4.02 5.06 10.30
C LYS A 68 2.57 4.64 10.19
N ASP A 69 1.93 4.55 11.34
CA ASP A 69 0.50 4.35 11.44
C ASP A 69 -0.23 5.60 10.93
N GLU A 70 -1.01 5.43 9.87
CA GLU A 70 -1.78 6.48 9.20
C GLU A 70 -3.24 6.03 8.92
N GLY A 71 -3.60 4.83 9.36
CA GLY A 71 -4.90 4.20 9.18
C GLY A 71 -5.86 4.40 10.35
N LEU A 72 -6.92 3.58 10.38
CA LEU A 72 -7.77 3.42 11.54
C LEU A 72 -7.13 2.46 12.56
N PRO A 73 -7.45 2.62 13.86
CA PRO A 73 -7.05 1.65 14.86
C PRO A 73 -7.49 0.23 14.47
N GLY A 74 -6.51 -0.66 14.30
CA GLY A 74 -6.74 -2.08 13.99
C GLY A 74 -6.79 -2.42 12.50
N ASP A 75 -6.72 -1.43 11.59
CA ASP A 75 -6.49 -1.74 10.18
C ASP A 75 -4.99 -1.90 9.87
N MET A 76 -4.68 -2.35 8.65
CA MET A 76 -3.30 -2.55 8.21
C MET A 76 -2.72 -1.37 7.42
N VAL A 77 -3.43 -0.24 7.39
CA VAL A 77 -3.06 0.93 6.59
C VAL A 77 -1.93 1.68 7.29
N ASN A 78 -0.79 1.73 6.63
CA ASN A 78 0.38 2.45 7.09
C ASN A 78 0.96 3.30 5.96
N ALA A 79 2.02 4.05 6.27
CA ALA A 79 2.85 4.69 5.27
C ALA A 79 4.32 4.36 5.47
N LEU A 80 4.99 3.94 4.40
CA LEU A 80 6.45 3.94 4.35
C LEU A 80 6.93 5.39 4.36
N TYR A 81 7.93 5.68 5.20
CA TYR A 81 8.45 7.03 5.37
C TYR A 81 9.89 7.05 5.82
N VAL A 82 10.47 8.25 5.79
CA VAL A 82 11.76 8.52 6.41
C VAL A 82 11.60 9.49 7.57
N ARG A 83 12.39 9.29 8.62
CA ARG A 83 12.37 10.17 9.81
C ARG A 83 12.70 11.60 9.39
N ARG A 84 11.91 12.57 9.86
CA ARG A 84 11.97 14.00 9.47
C ARG A 84 11.60 14.31 8.01
N GLY A 85 11.21 13.31 7.21
CA GLY A 85 10.64 13.50 5.88
C GLY A 85 9.14 13.70 5.91
N ASN A 86 8.62 14.35 4.86
CA ASN A 86 7.19 14.57 4.65
C ASN A 86 6.57 13.61 3.63
N LEU A 87 7.36 12.80 2.92
CA LEU A 87 6.82 11.79 2.02
C LEU A 87 6.06 10.68 2.78
N ARG A 88 4.90 10.34 2.25
CA ARG A 88 4.06 9.21 2.67
C ARG A 88 3.76 8.37 1.46
N TRP A 89 4.34 7.17 1.42
CA TRP A 89 3.92 6.15 0.48
C TRP A 89 2.98 5.21 1.22
N TYR A 90 1.67 5.38 1.02
CA TYR A 90 0.69 4.60 1.76
C TYR A 90 0.68 3.15 1.29
N CYS A 91 0.43 2.23 2.21
CA CYS A 91 0.47 0.80 1.96
C CYS A 91 -0.35 0.01 2.98
N LEU A 92 -0.69 -1.24 2.64
CA LEU A 92 -1.07 -2.26 3.61
C LEU A 92 0.17 -3.03 4.04
N ARG A 93 0.55 -2.95 5.32
CA ARG A 93 1.65 -3.76 5.87
C ARG A 93 1.11 -5.02 6.52
N TRP A 94 0.87 -6.03 5.71
CA TRP A 94 0.29 -7.31 6.15
C TRP A 94 1.20 -8.07 7.12
N SER A 95 2.47 -8.23 6.76
CA SER A 95 3.44 -8.99 7.56
C SER A 95 4.86 -8.43 7.41
N ASN A 96 5.85 -9.07 8.03
CA ASN A 96 7.25 -8.70 7.79
C ASN A 96 7.72 -9.11 6.38
N GLN A 97 6.94 -9.94 5.69
CA GLN A 97 7.28 -10.53 4.40
C GLN A 97 6.41 -9.99 3.27
N MET A 98 5.33 -9.25 3.55
CA MET A 98 4.40 -8.78 2.53
C MET A 98 3.91 -7.36 2.79
N VAL A 99 3.94 -6.53 1.74
CA VAL A 99 3.37 -5.18 1.71
C VAL A 99 2.64 -4.96 0.39
N ILE A 100 1.48 -4.33 0.43
CA ILE A 100 0.75 -3.87 -0.77
C ILE A 100 0.85 -2.35 -0.81
N PHE A 101 1.56 -1.78 -1.78
CA PHE A 101 1.68 -0.33 -1.94
C PHE A 101 0.49 0.27 -2.68
N GLY A 102 -0.06 1.33 -2.12
CA GLY A 102 -0.93 2.26 -2.82
C GLY A 102 -0.14 3.48 -3.30
N ASN A 103 -0.84 4.61 -3.40
CA ASN A 103 -0.28 5.88 -3.81
C ASN A 103 0.11 6.73 -2.58
N GLY A 104 0.37 8.01 -2.78
CA GLY A 104 0.69 8.95 -1.72
C GLY A 104 1.46 10.14 -2.24
N GLY A 105 2.14 10.86 -1.35
CA GLY A 105 2.90 12.04 -1.76
C GLY A 105 3.46 12.82 -0.59
N GLU A 106 3.63 14.13 -0.77
CA GLU A 106 4.09 15.03 0.28
C GLU A 106 2.98 15.36 1.27
N LYS A 107 3.17 15.00 2.54
CA LYS A 107 2.27 15.34 3.63
C LYS A 107 2.75 16.58 4.38
N ASN A 108 2.23 17.73 3.95
CA ASN A 108 2.52 19.03 4.57
C ASN A 108 1.48 19.45 5.62
N VAL A 109 0.42 18.66 5.79
CA VAL A 109 -0.63 18.85 6.79
C VAL A 109 -0.44 17.96 8.01
N ARG A 110 -0.92 18.41 9.17
CA ARG A 110 -0.86 17.60 10.41
C ARG A 110 -1.74 16.37 10.29
N ALA A 111 -2.99 16.52 9.84
CA ALA A 111 -3.94 15.44 9.72
C ALA A 111 -4.18 15.09 8.24
N THR A 112 -4.15 13.81 7.88
CA THR A 112 -4.25 13.35 6.48
C THR A 112 -5.54 13.81 5.82
N GLN A 113 -6.64 13.89 6.59
CA GLN A 113 -7.94 14.33 6.09
C GLN A 113 -7.97 15.79 5.60
N ASP A 114 -6.99 16.60 5.98
CA ASP A 114 -6.90 18.02 5.58
C ASP A 114 -6.27 18.17 4.17
N ASP A 115 -5.71 17.08 3.61
CA ASP A 115 -5.23 17.02 2.23
C ASP A 115 -6.13 16.07 1.42
N PRO A 116 -6.95 16.58 0.48
CA PRO A 116 -7.90 15.75 -0.26
C PRO A 116 -7.27 14.61 -1.05
N PHE A 117 -6.06 14.82 -1.58
CA PHE A 117 -5.36 13.81 -2.37
C PHE A 117 -4.85 12.69 -1.47
N LEU A 118 -4.17 13.03 -0.37
CA LEU A 118 -3.67 12.03 0.57
C LEU A 118 -4.82 11.29 1.27
N LYS A 119 -5.91 11.99 1.59
CA LYS A 119 -7.13 11.40 2.13
C LYS A 119 -7.70 10.34 1.18
N ASN A 120 -7.79 10.65 -0.12
CA ASN A 120 -8.33 9.69 -1.09
C ASN A 120 -7.42 8.47 -1.26
N ALA A 121 -6.10 8.66 -1.31
CA ALA A 121 -5.14 7.55 -1.38
C ALA A 121 -5.25 6.63 -0.14
N GLU A 122 -5.33 7.21 1.05
CA GLU A 122 -5.46 6.49 2.31
C GLU A 122 -6.83 5.77 2.43
N TYR A 123 -7.93 6.44 2.07
CA TYR A 123 -9.27 5.85 2.10
C TYR A 123 -9.44 4.73 1.06
N GLY A 124 -8.77 4.85 -0.09
CA GLY A 124 -8.71 3.77 -1.07
C GLY A 124 -8.02 2.53 -0.51
N LEU A 125 -6.94 2.70 0.26
CA LEU A 125 -6.29 1.57 0.92
C LEU A 125 -7.14 0.91 2.01
N ARG A 126 -7.97 1.67 2.74
CA ARG A 126 -8.95 1.05 3.66
C ARG A 126 -9.92 0.14 2.94
N TRP A 127 -10.42 0.56 1.78
CA TRP A 127 -11.27 -0.27 0.93
C TRP A 127 -10.54 -1.53 0.47
N VAL A 128 -9.29 -1.40 0.00
CA VAL A 128 -8.46 -2.54 -0.39
C VAL A 128 -8.22 -3.49 0.79
N ASN A 129 -7.97 -2.97 2.00
CA ASN A 129 -7.78 -3.79 3.21
C ASN A 129 -9.02 -4.62 3.51
N GLN A 130 -10.19 -3.99 3.48
CA GLN A 130 -11.47 -4.67 3.71
C GLN A 130 -11.71 -5.79 2.69
N CYS A 131 -11.48 -5.53 1.40
CA CYS A 131 -11.62 -6.54 0.36
C CYS A 131 -10.63 -7.70 0.56
N PHE A 132 -9.38 -7.38 0.88
CA PHE A 132 -8.31 -8.35 1.08
C PHE A 132 -8.59 -9.26 2.28
N GLU A 133 -8.96 -8.68 3.44
CA GLU A 133 -9.33 -9.44 4.64
C GLU A 133 -10.52 -10.36 4.39
N LYS A 134 -11.59 -9.87 3.73
CA LYS A 134 -12.75 -10.69 3.35
C LYS A 134 -12.34 -11.86 2.44
N ALA A 135 -11.46 -11.64 1.47
CA ALA A 135 -11.00 -12.70 0.57
C ALA A 135 -10.16 -13.76 1.29
N VAL A 136 -9.34 -13.36 2.27
CA VAL A 136 -8.62 -14.30 3.16
C VAL A 136 -9.59 -15.08 4.03
N GLU A 137 -10.58 -14.42 4.65
CA GLU A 137 -11.60 -15.06 5.48
C GLU A 137 -12.47 -16.06 4.71
N ARG A 138 -12.75 -15.77 3.43
CA ARG A 138 -13.49 -16.66 2.51
C ARG A 138 -12.63 -17.76 1.88
N GLU A 139 -11.34 -17.82 2.21
CA GLU A 139 -10.36 -18.77 1.65
C GLU A 139 -10.21 -18.65 0.11
N GLU A 140 -10.55 -17.49 -0.46
CA GLU A 140 -10.39 -17.19 -1.89
C GLU A 140 -8.93 -16.88 -2.23
N ILE A 141 -8.19 -16.36 -1.24
CA ILE A 141 -6.76 -16.10 -1.30
C ILE A 141 -6.07 -16.57 -0.02
N TRP A 142 -4.78 -16.88 -0.13
CA TRP A 142 -3.93 -17.17 1.03
C TRP A 142 -2.55 -16.54 0.87
N VAL A 143 -1.97 -16.11 2.00
CA VAL A 143 -0.63 -15.53 2.05
C VAL A 143 0.32 -16.58 2.63
N THR A 144 1.33 -16.93 1.84
CA THR A 144 2.40 -17.86 2.25
C THR A 144 3.31 -17.23 3.32
N LEU A 145 4.08 -18.06 4.02
CA LEU A 145 5.05 -17.58 5.02
C LEU A 145 6.11 -16.64 4.42
N ASP A 146 6.42 -16.78 3.13
CA ASP A 146 7.38 -15.95 2.39
C ASP A 146 6.73 -14.67 1.81
N GLY A 147 5.45 -14.43 2.09
CA GLY A 147 4.73 -13.22 1.67
C GLY A 147 4.23 -13.25 0.23
N GLU A 148 4.17 -14.43 -0.40
CA GLU A 148 3.50 -14.60 -1.68
C GLU A 148 1.99 -14.78 -1.50
N ILE A 149 1.18 -14.12 -2.32
CA ILE A 149 -0.27 -14.25 -2.33
C ILE A 149 -0.66 -15.26 -3.42
N GLN A 150 -1.51 -16.20 -3.07
CA GLN A 150 -2.04 -17.22 -3.96
C GLN A 150 -3.56 -17.10 -4.02
N GLY A 151 -4.17 -17.45 -5.16
CA GLY A 151 -5.60 -17.31 -5.41
C GLY A 151 -5.93 -16.21 -6.43
N ASN A 152 -7.20 -15.79 -6.48
CA ASN A 152 -7.64 -14.74 -7.39
C ASN A 152 -7.36 -13.35 -6.82
N LEU A 153 -6.52 -12.57 -7.51
CA LEU A 153 -6.13 -11.22 -7.10
C LEU A 153 -6.92 -10.12 -7.80
N VAL A 154 -8.02 -10.46 -8.48
CA VAL A 154 -8.96 -9.51 -9.09
C VAL A 154 -10.17 -9.35 -8.17
N PHE A 155 -10.42 -8.12 -7.75
CA PHE A 155 -11.47 -7.75 -6.81
C PHE A 155 -12.48 -6.85 -7.52
N ASN A 156 -13.68 -7.39 -7.83
CA ASN A 156 -14.77 -6.59 -8.39
C ASN A 156 -15.54 -5.95 -7.25
N LYS A 157 -15.78 -4.64 -7.29
CA LYS A 157 -16.44 -3.93 -6.18
C LYS A 157 -17.81 -4.52 -5.83
N GLU A 158 -18.55 -5.02 -6.82
CA GLU A 158 -19.88 -5.60 -6.65
C GLU A 158 -19.91 -6.82 -5.73
N ASP A 159 -18.78 -7.54 -5.59
CA ASP A 159 -18.65 -8.75 -4.77
C ASP A 159 -18.42 -8.44 -3.28
N TYR A 160 -18.08 -7.19 -2.95
CA TYR A 160 -17.61 -6.76 -1.63
C TYR A 160 -18.46 -5.66 -1.01
N ILE A 161 -19.26 -4.95 -1.81
CA ILE A 161 -20.28 -4.04 -1.31
C ILE A 161 -21.44 -4.89 -0.77
N ASP A 162 -21.68 -4.83 0.54
CA ASP A 162 -22.84 -5.49 1.14
C ASP A 162 -24.11 -4.97 0.47
N ARG A 163 -24.80 -5.85 -0.27
CA ARG A 163 -26.18 -5.63 -0.67
C ARG A 163 -27.04 -5.81 0.57
N ARG A 164 -27.28 -4.72 1.30
CA ARG A 164 -28.38 -4.69 2.27
C ARG A 164 -29.71 -4.91 1.57
#